data_AF-A0A940MF35-F1
#
_entry.id   AF-A0A940MF35-F1
#
_cell.length_a   1.000
_cell.length_b   1.000
_cell.length_c   1.000
_cell.angle_alpha   90.00
_cell.angle_beta   90.00
_cell.angle_gamma   90.00
#
_symmetry.space_group_name_H-M   'P 1'
#
loop_
_entity.id
_entity.type
_entity.pdbx_description
1 polymer ?
#
loop_
_entity_poly.entity_id
_entity_poly.type
_entity_poly.pdbx_seq_one_letter_code
_entity_poly.pdbx_strand_id
1 'polypeptide(L)' 'MKQINVRVDEEAYAAIESRAQTVGMSVSDYARQIVADEGNDLRHRFLAAGAHFSDAWADAFADEFGSPRHERGEGAAAA' A
#
# COMPACT_ATOMS: atom_id res chain seq x y z
N MET A 1 -1.70 20.32 23.41
CA MET A 1 -1.78 19.61 22.10
C MET A 1 -1.24 20.52 21.01
N LYS A 2 -0.63 19.95 19.96
CA LYS A 2 -0.18 20.69 18.78
C LYS A 2 -1.14 20.39 17.63
N GLN A 3 -1.38 21.37 16.76
CA GLN A 3 -2.24 21.24 15.59
C GLN A 3 -1.45 21.62 14.35
N ILE A 4 -1.69 20.92 13.25
CA ILE A 4 -1.21 21.26 11.91
C ILE A 4 -2.42 21.47 11.00
N ASN A 5 -2.31 22.43 10.07
CA ASN A 5 -3.30 22.64 9.03
C ASN A 5 -2.71 22.12 7.72
N VAL A 6 -3.35 21.11 7.14
CA VAL A 6 -2.92 20.49 5.88
C VAL A 6 -3.92 20.89 4.80
N ARG A 7 -3.44 21.56 3.76
CA ARG A 7 -4.24 21.79 2.55
C ARG A 7 -4.11 20.55 1.67
N VAL A 8 -5.24 20.01 1.25
CA VAL A 8 -5.34 18.86 0.35
C VAL A 8 -6.19 19.25 -0.85
N ASP A 9 -5.94 18.60 -1.98
CA ASP A 9 -6.86 18.65 -3.12
C ASP A 9 -8.09 17.77 -2.86
N GLU A 10 -9.08 17.89 -3.76
CA GLU A 10 -10.35 17.17 -3.67
C GLU A 10 -10.16 15.66 -3.73
N GLU A 11 -9.24 15.18 -4.57
CA GLU A 11 -9.00 13.74 -4.77
C GLU A 11 -8.45 13.10 -3.50
N ALA A 12 -7.45 13.73 -2.88
CA ALA A 12 -6.88 13.29 -1.62
C ALA A 12 -7.92 13.34 -0.49
N TYR A 13 -8.74 14.38 -0.43
CA TYR A 13 -9.82 14.47 0.56
C TYR A 13 -10.84 13.34 0.40
N ALA A 14 -11.33 13.11 -0.83
CA ALA A 14 -12.29 12.05 -1.13
C ALA A 14 -11.75 10.65 -0.80
N ALA A 15 -10.46 10.40 -1.08
CA ALA A 15 -9.81 9.14 -0.73
C ALA A 15 -9.73 8.92 0.79
N ILE A 16 -9.40 9.95 1.56
CA ILE A 16 -9.38 9.89 3.03
C ILE A 16 -10.80 9.67 3.56
N GLU A 17 -11.78 10.39 3.01
CA GLU A 17 -13.18 10.29 3.43
C GLU A 17 -13.77 8.90 3.19
N SER A 18 -13.58 8.34 2.00
CA SER A 18 -14.04 6.99 1.66
C SER A 18 -13.46 5.92 2.61
N ARG A 19 -12.16 6.03 2.91
CA ARG A 19 -11.50 5.10 3.84
C ARG A 19 -11.97 5.30 5.28
N ALA A 20 -12.12 6.55 5.72
CA ALA A 20 -12.64 6.87 7.05
C ALA A 20 -14.05 6.28 7.25
N GLN A 21 -14.94 6.41 6.26
CA GLN A 21 -16.27 5.80 6.29
C GLN A 21 -16.20 4.27 6.39
N THR A 22 -15.31 3.63 5.63
CA THR A 22 -15.14 2.17 5.64
C THR A 22 -14.80 1.62 7.03
N VAL A 23 -14.06 2.39 7.83
CA VAL A 23 -13.65 1.99 9.20
C VAL A 23 -14.47 2.69 10.29
N GLY A 24 -15.54 3.41 9.94
CA GLY A 24 -16.41 4.09 10.89
C GLY A 24 -15.76 5.24 11.65
N MET A 25 -14.77 5.91 11.06
CA MET A 25 -14.04 7.04 11.65
C MET A 25 -14.42 8.36 11.01
N SER A 26 -14.21 9.46 11.74
CA SER A 26 -14.23 10.80 11.14
C SER A 26 -13.04 10.99 10.20
N VAL A 27 -13.18 11.85 9.19
CA VAL A 27 -12.07 12.23 8.28
C VAL A 27 -10.84 12.69 9.06
N SER A 28 -11.04 13.49 10.12
CA SER A 28 -9.97 14.03 10.94
C SER A 28 -9.26 12.97 11.78
N ASP A 29 -9.99 12.01 12.33
CA ASP A 29 -9.39 10.92 13.12
C ASP A 29 -8.63 9.95 12.24
N TYR A 30 -9.19 9.62 11.06
CA TYR A 30 -8.50 8.77 10.09
C TYR A 30 -7.23 9.45 9.54
N ALA A 31 -7.27 10.75 9.23
CA ALA A 31 -6.09 11.51 8.84
C ALA A 31 -5.02 11.53 9.95
N ARG A 32 -5.42 11.63 11.22
CA ARG A 32 -4.49 11.55 12.37
C ARG A 32 -3.83 10.18 12.47
N GLN A 33 -4.60 9.10 12.25
CA GLN A 33 -4.08 7.73 12.20
C GLN A 33 -3.03 7.59 11.10
N ILE A 34 -3.30 8.06 9.88
CA ILE A 34 -2.33 8.00 8.76
C ILE A 34 -1.01 8.66 9.13
N VAL A 35 -1.04 9.87 9.72
CA VAL A 35 0.18 10.58 10.14
C VAL A 35 0.92 9.82 11.25
N ALA A 36 0.20 9.21 12.19
CA ALA A 36 0.79 8.40 13.24
C ALA A 36 1.46 7.13 12.69
N ASP A 37 0.80 6.45 11.74
CA ASP A 37 1.29 5.23 11.11
C ASP A 37 2.54 5.50 10.26
N GLU A 38 2.55 6.61 9.52
CA GLU A 38 3.72 7.07 8.75
C GLU A 38 4.90 7.39 9.68
N GLY A 39 4.64 8.08 10.80
CA GLY A 39 5.66 8.34 11.82
C GLY A 39 6.21 7.08 12.51
N ASN A 40 5.47 5.97 12.47
CA ASN A 40 5.89 4.68 13.03
C ASN A 40 6.68 3.81 12.03
N ASP A 41 6.89 4.28 10.79
CA ASP A 41 7.65 3.59 9.74
C ASP A 41 7.12 2.17 9.42
N LEU A 42 5.87 1.86 9.82
CA LEU A 42 5.31 0.52 9.74
C LEU A 42 5.20 0.05 8.30
N ARG A 43 4.80 0.95 7.39
CA ARG A 43 4.66 0.65 5.96
C ARG A 43 6.00 0.28 5.34
N HIS A 44 7.05 1.07 5.59
CA HIS A 44 8.38 0.78 5.03
C HIS A 44 8.90 -0.56 5.55
N ARG A 45 8.79 -0.81 6.85
CA ARG A 45 9.22 -2.06 7.48
C ARG A 45 8.44 -3.26 6.96
N PHE A 46 7.13 -3.13 6.77
CA PHE A 46 6.29 -4.19 6.21
C PHE A 46 6.68 -4.51 4.77
N LEU A 47 6.87 -3.50 3.91
CA LEU A 47 7.26 -3.70 2.51
C LEU A 47 8.66 -4.30 2.40
N ALA A 48 9.61 -3.84 3.22
CA ALA A 48 10.95 -4.41 3.29
C ALA A 48 10.91 -5.89 3.71
N ALA A 49 10.10 -6.23 4.72
CA ALA A 49 9.91 -7.61 5.15
C ALA A 49 9.25 -8.47 4.06
N GLY A 50 8.26 -7.92 3.33
CA GLY A 50 7.61 -8.62 2.22
C GLY A 50 8.56 -8.88 1.05
N ALA A 51 9.41 -7.92 0.71
CA ALA A 51 10.46 -8.09 -0.30
C ALA A 51 11.45 -9.19 0.13
N HIS A 52 11.96 -9.11 1.37
CA HIS A 52 12.85 -10.13 1.91
C HIS A 52 12.20 -11.52 1.96
N PHE A 53 10.92 -11.61 2.34
CA PHE A 53 10.19 -12.88 2.31
C PHE A 53 10.10 -13.45 0.90
N SER A 54 9.76 -12.61 -0.08
CA SER A 54 9.64 -13.02 -1.48
C SER A 54 10.97 -13.55 -2.01
N ASP A 55 12.08 -12.86 -1.72
CA ASP A 55 13.42 -13.28 -2.12
C ASP A 55 13.86 -14.57 -1.43
N ALA A 56 13.65 -14.68 -0.11
CA ALA A 56 14.10 -15.83 0.68
C ALA A 56 13.38 -17.14 0.32
N TRP A 57 12.15 -17.06 -0.19
CA TRP A 57 11.33 -18.23 -0.51
C TRP A 57 11.12 -18.43 -2.01
N ALA A 58 11.70 -17.60 -2.86
CA ALA A 58 11.53 -17.65 -4.31
C ALA A 58 11.84 -19.04 -4.89
N ASP A 59 12.98 -19.63 -4.50
CA ASP A 59 13.41 -20.95 -4.99
C ASP A 59 12.46 -22.06 -4.52
N ALA A 60 12.06 -22.05 -3.25
CA ALA A 60 11.11 -23.03 -2.71
C ALA A 60 9.74 -22.95 -3.42
N PHE A 61 9.28 -21.73 -3.75
CA PHE A 61 8.08 -21.55 -4.56
C PHE A 61 8.25 -22.05 -5.99
N ALA A 62 9.41 -21.79 -6.61
CA ALA A 62 9.70 -22.28 -7.96
C ALA A 62 9.79 -23.82 -8.01
N ASP A 63 10.32 -24.45 -6.98
CA ASP A 63 10.42 -25.91 -6.88
C ASP A 63 9.04 -26.57 -6.73
N GLU A 64 8.15 -25.99 -5.92
CA GLU A 64 6.81 -26.55 -5.67
C GLU A 64 5.81 -26.22 -6.79
N PHE A 65 5.83 -24.99 -7.31
CA PHE A 65 4.80 -24.48 -8.22
C PHE A 65 5.29 -24.22 -9.66
N GLY A 66 6.58 -24.37 -9.91
CA GLY A 66 7.22 -23.99 -11.17
C GLY A 66 7.51 -22.49 -11.27
N SER A 67 8.52 -22.12 -12.06
CA SER A 67 8.83 -20.70 -12.29
C SER A 67 7.73 -20.01 -13.09
N PRO A 68 7.36 -18.75 -12.77
CA PRO A 68 6.46 -17.98 -13.60
C PRO A 68 7.01 -17.92 -15.03
N ARG A 69 6.26 -18.37 -16.03
CA ARG A 69 6.60 -18.06 -17.42
C ARG A 69 6.50 -16.55 -17.57
N HIS A 70 7.62 -15.89 -17.78
CA HIS A 70 7.64 -14.52 -18.29
C HIS A 70 7.17 -14.55 -19.75
N GLU A 71 5.86 -14.73 -19.98
CA GLU A 71 5.24 -14.38 -21.25
C GLU A 71 5.22 -12.85 -21.33
N ARG A 72 6.36 -12.31 -21.79
CA ARG A 72 6.52 -10.91 -22.12
C ARG A 72 5.63 -10.60 -23.34
N GLY A 73 4.41 -10.18 -23.06
CA GLY A 73 3.51 -9.42 -23.93
C GLY A 73 3.63 -9.61 -25.45
N GLU A 74 2.91 -10.58 -25.99
CA GLU A 74 2.29 -10.49 -27.32
C GLU A 74 0.77 -10.33 -27.10
N GLY A 75 0.35 -9.13 -26.72
CA GLY A 75 -1.07 -8.86 -26.44
C GLY A 75 -1.44 -7.39 -26.21
N ALA A 76 -0.51 -6.45 -26.35
CA ALA A 76 -0.76 -5.01 -26.23
C ALA A 76 -0.37 -4.24 -27.50
N ALA A 77 -0.55 -4.87 -28.66
CA ALA A 77 -0.49 -4.22 -29.97
C ALA A 77 -1.61 -4.76 -30.87
N ALA A 78 -2.84 -4.77 -30.36
CA ALA A 78 -4.08 -4.89 -31.15
C ALA A 78 -5.29 -4.61 -30.24
N ALA A 79 -5.56 -3.34 -29.96
CA ALA A 79 -6.87 -2.82 -29.58
C ALA A 79 -6.90 -1.32 -29.87
#